data_AF-A0A238DWJ8-F1
#
_entry.id   AF-A0A238DWJ8-F1
#
_cell.length_a   1.000
_cell.length_b   1.000
_cell.length_c   1.000
_cell.angle_alpha   90.00
_cell.angle_beta   90.00
_cell.angle_gamma   90.00
#
_symmetry.space_group_name_H-M   'P 1'
#
loop_
_entity.id
_entity.type
_entity.pdbx_description
1 polymer ?
#
loop_
_entity_poly.entity_id
_entity_poly.type
_entity_poly.pdbx_seq_one_letter_code
_entity_poly.pdbx_strand_id
1 'polypeptide(L)'
;MNSTDPVVSPLRQRMLDDMRMRKLEAKTQTSYVRGVRRLAAYLGRSPDTATVEDLRRFQLDLVDQGASPMTINATHTALKFFFDVTLGRAELMAKMQPVRRPPPSCRWCSAPRKSPG
;
A
#
# COMPACT_ATOMS: atom_id res chain seq x y z
N MET A 1 -31.23 8.95 17.56
CA MET A 1 -30.09 9.27 16.67
C MET A 1 -29.64 7.97 16.02
N ASN A 2 -29.84 7.81 14.70
CA ASN A 2 -29.34 6.63 13.98
C ASN A 2 -27.88 6.89 13.59
N SER A 3 -26.95 6.38 14.38
CA SER A 3 -25.54 6.36 14.02
C SER A 3 -25.36 5.46 12.79
N THR A 4 -25.23 6.08 11.63
CA THR A 4 -24.73 5.44 10.40
C THR A 4 -23.23 5.18 10.55
N ASP A 5 -22.85 4.40 11.56
CA ASP A 5 -21.52 3.83 11.64
C ASP A 5 -21.47 2.73 10.58
N PRO A 6 -20.69 2.89 9.49
CA PRO A 6 -20.57 1.84 8.50
C PRO A 6 -20.08 0.60 9.23
N VAL A 7 -20.87 -0.48 9.22
CA VAL A 7 -20.54 -1.75 9.88
C VAL A 7 -19.11 -2.13 9.49
N VAL A 8 -18.18 -1.90 10.42
CA VAL A 8 -16.76 -2.15 10.19
C VAL A 8 -16.61 -3.66 10.19
N SER A 9 -16.15 -4.24 9.09
CA SER A 9 -15.95 -5.68 9.04
C SER A 9 -14.93 -6.10 10.11
N PRO A 10 -15.07 -7.30 10.72
CA PRO A 10 -14.13 -7.78 11.73
C PRO A 10 -12.67 -7.76 11.24
N LEU A 11 -12.45 -8.07 9.96
CA LEU A 11 -11.14 -8.00 9.32
C LEU A 11 -10.56 -6.58 9.28
N ARG A 12 -11.40 -5.57 8.96
CA ARG A 12 -10.99 -4.17 8.98
C ARG A 12 -10.72 -3.69 10.40
N GLN A 13 -11.51 -4.12 11.38
CA GLN A 13 -11.31 -3.77 12.78
C GLN A 13 -9.97 -4.31 13.30
N ARG A 14 -9.66 -5.59 13.03
CA ARG A 14 -8.35 -6.19 13.37
C ARG A 14 -7.18 -5.38 12.81
N MET A 15 -7.25 -5.01 11.53
CA MET A 15 -6.21 -4.19 10.90
C MET A 15 -6.04 -2.83 11.58
N LEU A 16 -7.14 -2.17 11.98
CA LEU A 16 -7.08 -0.90 12.70
C LEU A 16 -6.43 -1.06 14.08
N ASP A 17 -6.79 -2.12 14.81
CA ASP A 17 -6.22 -2.43 16.11
C ASP A 17 -4.71 -2.74 16.00
N ASP A 18 -4.28 -3.50 15.00
CA ASP A 18 -2.86 -3.79 14.73
C ASP A 18 -2.05 -2.50 14.48
N MET A 19 -2.61 -1.57 13.69
CA MET A 19 -1.96 -0.30 13.42
C MET A 19 -1.92 0.60 14.65
N ARG A 20 -2.97 0.57 15.49
CA ARG A 20 -3.03 1.30 16.77
C ARG A 20 -2.00 0.76 17.77
N MET A 21 -1.88 -0.55 17.91
CA MET A 21 -0.87 -1.20 18.77
C MET A 21 0.55 -0.80 18.36
N ARG A 22 0.80 -0.64 17.06
CA ARG A 22 2.09 -0.20 16.51
C ARG A 22 2.25 1.32 16.44
N LYS A 23 1.28 2.09 16.95
CA LYS A 23 1.30 3.56 16.99
C LYS A 23 1.49 4.23 15.62
N LEU A 24 0.90 3.64 14.56
CA LEU A 24 0.94 4.28 13.24
C LEU A 24 0.09 5.54 13.22
N GLU A 25 0.59 6.60 12.57
CA GLU A 25 -0.18 7.84 12.40
C GLU A 25 -1.49 7.61 11.64
N ALA A 26 -2.52 8.42 11.95
CA ALA A 26 -3.85 8.32 11.33
C ALA A 26 -3.80 8.41 9.79
N LYS A 27 -2.87 9.21 9.24
CA LYS A 27 -2.65 9.31 7.79
C LYS A 27 -2.17 7.99 7.20
N THR A 28 -1.24 7.32 7.87
CA THR A 28 -0.73 6.00 7.48
C THR A 28 -1.82 4.94 7.60
N GLN A 29 -2.61 4.97 8.69
CA GLN A 29 -3.76 4.06 8.86
C GLN A 29 -4.75 4.16 7.70
N THR A 30 -5.10 5.41 7.34
CA THR A 30 -6.00 5.69 6.22
C THR A 30 -5.43 5.21 4.89
N SER A 31 -4.13 5.45 4.66
CA SER A 31 -3.44 4.98 3.45
C SER A 31 -3.44 3.46 3.36
N TYR A 32 -3.24 2.78 4.48
CA TYR A 32 -3.18 1.31 4.50
C TYR A 32 -4.55 0.69 4.25
N VAL A 33 -5.59 1.17 4.93
CA VAL A 33 -6.97 0.75 4.68
C VAL A 33 -7.36 0.99 3.21
N ARG A 34 -6.95 2.13 2.63
CA ARG A 34 -7.20 2.42 1.22
C ARG A 34 -6.53 1.41 0.30
N GLY A 35 -5.27 1.03 0.57
CA GLY A 35 -4.55 0.02 -0.21
C GLY A 35 -5.27 -1.33 -0.22
N VAL A 36 -5.68 -1.83 0.96
CA VAL A 36 -6.40 -3.10 1.11
C VAL A 36 -7.78 -3.05 0.45
N ARG A 37 -8.49 -1.90 0.54
CA ARG A 37 -9.78 -1.72 -0.15
C ARG A 37 -9.65 -1.78 -1.66
N ARG A 38 -8.55 -1.27 -2.25
CA ARG A 38 -8.31 -1.39 -3.69
C ARG A 38 -8.11 -2.84 -4.11
N LEU A 39 -7.36 -3.62 -3.34
CA LEU A 39 -7.22 -5.05 -3.59
C LEU A 39 -8.57 -5.78 -3.50
N ALA A 40 -9.36 -5.52 -2.46
CA ALA A 40 -10.69 -6.13 -2.31
C ALA A 40 -11.62 -5.77 -3.49
N ALA A 41 -11.57 -4.53 -3.97
CA ALA A 41 -12.33 -4.09 -5.13
C ALA A 41 -11.87 -4.79 -6.42
N TYR A 42 -10.56 -4.95 -6.63
CA TYR A 42 -9.99 -5.68 -7.76
C TYR A 42 -10.40 -7.16 -7.75
N LEU A 43 -10.38 -7.81 -6.58
CA LEU A 43 -10.72 -9.23 -6.46
C LEU A 43 -12.22 -9.52 -6.52
N GLY A 44 -13.07 -8.54 -6.20
CA GLY A 44 -14.51 -8.75 -6.01
C GLY A 44 -14.86 -9.67 -4.82
N ARG A 45 -13.89 -9.98 -3.96
CA ARG A 45 -14.02 -10.86 -2.79
C ARG A 45 -13.14 -10.38 -1.65
N SER A 46 -13.26 -11.03 -0.50
CA SER A 46 -12.50 -10.67 0.70
C SER A 46 -10.98 -10.78 0.45
N PRO A 47 -10.17 -9.77 0.83
CA PRO A 47 -8.75 -9.70 0.49
C PRO A 47 -7.88 -10.73 1.23
N ASP A 48 -8.41 -11.38 2.28
CA ASP A 48 -7.76 -12.49 2.99
C ASP A 48 -7.75 -13.80 2.19
N THR A 49 -8.51 -13.87 1.10
CA THR A 49 -8.53 -15.01 0.17
C THR A 49 -7.59 -14.84 -1.03
N ALA A 50 -6.83 -13.74 -1.07
CA ALA A 50 -5.88 -13.47 -2.14
C ALA A 50 -4.72 -14.47 -2.16
N THR A 51 -4.35 -14.91 -3.35
CA THR A 51 -3.18 -15.75 -3.61
C THR A 51 -1.99 -14.89 -4.06
N VAL A 52 -0.79 -15.47 -4.11
CA VAL A 52 0.40 -14.78 -4.65
C VAL A 52 0.19 -14.34 -6.09
N GLU A 53 -0.50 -15.16 -6.88
CA GLU A 53 -0.79 -14.84 -8.28
C GLU A 53 -1.80 -13.69 -8.41
N ASP A 54 -2.80 -13.63 -7.52
CA ASP A 54 -3.72 -12.50 -7.45
C ASP A 54 -2.97 -11.18 -7.17
N LEU A 55 -1.99 -11.21 -6.25
CA LEU A 55 -1.17 -10.04 -5.92
C LEU A 55 -0.30 -9.60 -7.10
N ARG A 56 0.29 -10.55 -7.84
CA ARG A 56 1.07 -10.27 -9.04
C ARG A 56 0.20 -9.60 -10.11
N ARG A 57 -0.98 -10.15 -10.38
CA ARG A 57 -1.93 -9.59 -11.37
C ARG A 57 -2.44 -8.22 -10.95
N PHE A 58 -2.75 -8.03 -9.66
CA PHE A 58 -3.15 -6.73 -9.13
C PHE A 58 -2.06 -5.66 -9.29
N GLN A 59 -0.78 -6.02 -9.08
CA GLN A 59 0.31 -5.09 -9.28
C GLN A 59 0.46 -4.68 -10.76
N LEU A 60 0.27 -5.63 -11.69
CA LEU A 60 0.25 -5.35 -13.13
C LEU A 60 -0.93 -4.46 -13.51
N ASP A 61 -2.13 -4.75 -13.01
CA ASP A 61 -3.34 -3.94 -13.23
C ASP A 61 -3.15 -2.48 -12.76
N LEU A 62 -2.47 -2.25 -11.62
CA LEU A 62 -2.12 -0.90 -11.19
C LEU A 62 -1.14 -0.19 -12.14
N VAL A 63 -0.21 -0.92 -12.74
CA VAL A 63 0.73 -0.38 -13.74
C VAL A 63 -0.03 -0.02 -15.03
N ASP A 64 -0.90 -0.90 -15.50
CA ASP A 64 -1.69 -0.72 -16.72
C ASP A 64 -2.68 0.45 -16.59
N GLN A 65 -3.21 0.70 -15.38
CA GLN A 65 -4.00 1.89 -15.05
C GLN A 65 -3.19 3.18 -14.93
N GLY A 66 -1.87 3.14 -15.10
CA GLY A 66 -0.99 4.30 -15.00
C GLY A 66 -0.80 4.81 -13.57
N ALA A 67 -0.94 3.95 -12.56
CA ALA A 67 -0.70 4.36 -11.17
C ALA A 67 0.75 4.78 -10.98
N SER A 68 0.97 5.90 -10.28
CA SER A 68 2.33 6.37 -10.02
C SER A 68 3.14 5.35 -9.20
N PRO A 69 4.47 5.28 -9.35
CA PRO A 69 5.32 4.43 -8.52
C PRO A 69 5.13 4.68 -7.01
N MET A 70 4.81 5.91 -6.62
CA MET A 70 4.49 6.25 -5.23
C MET A 70 3.20 5.56 -4.77
N THR A 71 2.16 5.55 -5.61
CA THR A 71 0.88 4.89 -5.34
C THR A 71 1.04 3.37 -5.27
N ILE A 72 1.81 2.79 -6.19
CA ILE A 72 2.11 1.35 -6.20
C ILE A 72 2.86 0.97 -4.93
N ASN A 73 3.92 1.71 -4.57
CA ASN A 73 4.70 1.41 -3.37
C ASN A 73 3.89 1.62 -2.08
N ALA A 74 3.06 2.67 -1.98
CA ALA A 74 2.18 2.86 -0.83
C ALA A 74 1.17 1.72 -0.67
N THR A 75 0.62 1.24 -1.79
CA THR A 75 -0.30 0.09 -1.81
C THR A 75 0.43 -1.19 -1.43
N HIS A 76 1.62 -1.43 -1.98
CA HIS A 76 2.46 -2.57 -1.65
C HIS A 76 2.80 -2.62 -0.15
N THR A 77 3.21 -1.51 0.46
CA THR A 77 3.50 -1.46 1.90
C THR A 77 2.25 -1.72 2.74
N ALA A 78 1.08 -1.24 2.32
CA ALA A 78 -0.19 -1.53 2.98
C ALA A 78 -0.54 -3.03 2.92
N LEU A 79 -0.38 -3.66 1.75
CA LEU A 79 -0.62 -5.09 1.58
C LEU A 79 0.37 -5.91 2.39
N LYS A 80 1.65 -5.52 2.41
CA LYS A 80 2.67 -6.14 3.25
C LYS A 80 2.25 -6.16 4.71
N PHE A 81 1.83 -5.01 5.25
CA PHE A 81 1.35 -4.93 6.62
C PHE A 81 0.14 -5.84 6.84
N PHE A 82 -0.84 -5.81 5.94
CA PHE A 82 -2.04 -6.60 6.05
C PHE A 82 -1.77 -8.11 6.06
N PHE A 83 -0.96 -8.63 5.14
CA PHE A 83 -0.64 -10.06 5.09
C PHE A 83 0.30 -10.48 6.24
N ASP A 84 1.36 -9.71 6.49
CA ASP A 84 2.38 -10.09 7.48
C ASP A 84 1.87 -9.93 8.92
N VAL A 85 1.12 -8.87 9.22
CA VAL A 85 0.70 -8.51 10.58
C VAL A 85 -0.73 -8.94 10.85
N THR A 86 -1.67 -8.52 10.00
CA THR A 86 -3.10 -8.75 10.28
C THR A 86 -3.50 -10.19 10.02
N LEU A 87 -2.98 -10.83 8.96
CA LEU A 87 -3.28 -12.23 8.65
C LEU A 87 -2.24 -13.22 9.17
N GLY A 88 -1.05 -12.76 9.54
CA GLY A 88 0.05 -13.62 10.01
C GLY A 88 0.62 -14.55 8.92
N ARG A 89 0.56 -14.15 7.65
CA ARG A 89 0.96 -14.92 6.46
C ARG A 89 2.16 -14.29 5.75
N ALA A 90 3.28 -14.18 6.46
CA ALA A 90 4.48 -13.50 5.97
C ALA A 90 5.06 -14.15 4.69
N GLU A 91 4.82 -15.45 4.48
CA GLU A 91 5.26 -16.23 3.33
C GLU A 91 4.64 -15.80 1.99
N LEU A 92 3.43 -15.19 2.01
CA LEU A 92 2.77 -14.70 0.80
C LEU A 92 3.48 -13.47 0.22
N MET A 93 4.05 -12.62 1.07
CA MET A 93 4.72 -11.38 0.66
C MET A 93 6.20 -11.59 0.26
N ALA A 94 6.83 -12.69 0.67
CA ALA A 94 8.21 -13.00 0.32
C ALA A 94 8.44 -13.11 -1.20
N LYS A 95 7.39 -13.35 -1.97
CA LYS A 95 7.42 -13.47 -3.44
C LYS A 95 7.12 -12.16 -4.18
N MET A 96 6.70 -11.11 -3.47
CA MET A 96 6.38 -9.81 -4.05
C MET A 96 7.59 -8.87 -3.96
N GLN A 97 8.04 -8.34 -5.11
CA GLN A 97 9.21 -7.47 -5.18
C GLN A 97 8.78 -5.99 -5.16
N PRO A 98 9.43 -5.12 -4.36
CA PRO A 98 9.17 -3.70 -4.39
C PRO A 98 9.56 -3.09 -5.74
N VAL A 99 8.78 -2.13 -6.23
CA VAL A 99 9.11 -1.43 -7.47
C VAL A 99 10.25 -0.46 -7.20
N ARG A 100 11.38 -0.63 -7.90
CA ARG A 100 12.52 0.30 -7.83
C ARG A 100 12.08 1.66 -8.37
N ARG A 101 12.01 2.65 -7.48
CA ARG A 101 11.85 4.04 -7.88
C ARG A 101 13.23 4.60 -8.27
N PRO A 102 13.42 5.13 -9.48
CA PRO A 102 14.65 5.83 -9.82
C PRO A 102 14.85 7.00 -8.83
N PRO A 103 16.09 7.31 -8.42
CA PRO A 103 16.35 8.41 -7.52
C PRO A 103 15.77 9.70 -8.12
N PRO A 104 15.20 10.60 -7.29
CA PRO A 104 14.74 11.89 -7.81
C PRO A 104 15.91 12.55 -8.52
N SER A 105 15.71 12.96 -9.78
CA SER A 105 16.71 13.70 -10.53
C SER A 105 17.17 14.89 -9.69
N CYS A 106 18.45 14.95 -9.33
CA CYS A 106 19.03 16.08 -8.61
C CYS A 106 18.79 17.36 -9.42
N ARG A 107 17.79 18.15 -9.02
CA ARG A 107 17.46 19.45 -9.62
C ARG A 107 18.56 20.51 -9.39
N TRP A 108 19.59 20.17 -8.60
CA TRP A 108 20.68 21.05 -8.19
C TRP A 108 21.95 20.95 -9.05
N CYS A 109 22.03 20.02 -10.01
CA CYS A 109 23.21 19.88 -10.88
C CYS A 109 23.23 20.84 -12.08
N SER A 110 22.29 21.80 -12.18
CA SER A 110 22.19 22.72 -13.33
C SER A 110 22.56 24.17 -13.01
N ALA A 111 23.19 24.46 -11.87
CA ALA A 111 23.65 25.83 -11.60
C ALA A 111 24.87 26.18 -12.48
N PRO A 112 24.85 27.27 -13.26
CA PRO A 112 25.99 27.67 -14.07
C PRO A 112 27.14 28.11 -13.16
N ARG A 113 28.31 27.52 -13.39
CA ARG A 113 29.57 27.87 -12.72
C ARG A 113 29.91 29.32 -13.12
N LYS A 114 29.67 30.31 -12.25
CA LYS A 114 30.23 31.66 -12.45
C LYS A 114 31.75 31.58 -12.27
N SER A 115 32.49 31.90 -13.33
CA SER A 115 33.94 32.10 -13.29
C SER A 115 34.26 33.39 -12.53
N PRO A 116 35.24 33.41 -11.60
CA PRO A 116 35.77 34.67 -11.09
C PRO A 116 36.75 35.25 -12.12
N GLY A 117 36.64 36.55 -12.35
CA GLY A 117 37.63 37.34 -13.08
C GLY A 117 38.78 37.78 -12.20
#